data_AF-A0A945U6S7-F1
#
_entry.id   AF-A0A945U6S7-F1
#
_cell.length_a   1.000
_cell.length_b   1.000
_cell.length_c   1.000
_cell.angle_alpha   90.00
_cell.angle_beta   90.00
_cell.angle_gamma   90.00
#
_symmetry.space_group_name_H-M   'P 1'
#
loop_
_entity.id
_entity.type
_entity.pdbx_description
1 polymer ?
#
loop_
_entity_poly.entity_id
_entity_poly.type
_entity_poly.pdbx_seq_one_letter_code
_entity_poly.pdbx_strand_id
1 'polypeptide(L)' 'MTPVVLFSLTVHEYSHGRVALMLGDNTAQRLGRLSFNPLRHLDIMGV' A
#
# COMPACT_ATOMS: atom_id res chain seq x y z
N MET A 1 -4.47 -15.17 -14.43
CA MET A 1 -5.15 -13.86 -14.36
C MET A 1 -5.11 -13.27 -12.95
N THR A 2 -5.41 -14.04 -11.90
CA THR A 2 -5.41 -13.59 -10.49
C THR A 2 -4.08 -13.04 -9.92
N PRO A 3 -2.87 -13.59 -10.21
CA PRO A 3 -1.63 -13.06 -9.61
C PRO A 3 -1.19 -11.71 -10.17
N VAL A 4 -1.52 -11.39 -11.42
CA VAL A 4 -1.16 -10.11 -12.07
C VAL A 4 -1.94 -8.96 -11.42
N VAL A 5 -3.24 -9.16 -11.16
CA VAL A 5 -4.09 -8.13 -10.53
C VAL A 5 -3.62 -7.81 -9.11
N LEU A 6 -3.29 -8.83 -8.31
CA LEU A 6 -2.78 -8.63 -6.95
C LEU A 6 -1.45 -7.86 -6.94
N PHE A 7 -0.55 -8.19 -7.86
CA PHE A 7 0.71 -7.47 -8.00
C PHE A 7 0.50 -6.01 -8.45
N SER A 8 -0.34 -5.79 -9.46
CA SER A 8 -0.68 -4.44 -9.94
C SER A 8 -1.33 -3.58 -8.86
N LEU A 9 -2.22 -4.15 -8.04
CA LEU A 9 -2.87 -3.44 -6.93
C LEU A 9 -1.85 -3.05 -5.85
N THR A 10 -0.94 -3.98 -5.49
CA THR A 10 0.11 -3.71 -4.51
C THR A 10 1.00 -2.53 -4.94
N VAL A 11 1.40 -2.50 -6.21
CA VAL A 11 2.21 -1.40 -6.77
C VAL A 11 1.40 -0.10 -6.83
N HIS A 12 0.11 -0.16 -7.15
CA HIS A 12 -0.79 0.99 -7.21
C HIS A 12 -0.93 1.66 -5.83
N GLU A 13 -1.26 0.91 -4.79
CA GLU A 13 -1.44 1.41 -3.43
C GLU A 13 -0.12 1.91 -2.82
N TYR A 14 0.97 1.20 -3.07
CA TYR A 14 2.31 1.65 -2.68
C TYR A 14 2.66 3.01 -3.32
N SER A 15 2.32 3.19 -4.60
CA SER A 15 2.58 4.44 -5.32
C SER A 15 1.83 5.61 -4.68
N HIS A 16 0.57 5.42 -4.30
CA HIS A 16 -0.20 6.45 -3.59
C HIS A 16 0.44 6.80 -2.24
N GLY A 17 0.78 5.80 -1.42
CA GLY A 17 1.43 6.04 -0.14
C GLY A 17 2.80 6.73 -0.28
N ARG A 18 3.53 6.44 -1.35
CA ARG A 18 4.83 7.07 -1.65
C ARG A 18 4.67 8.51 -2.12
N VAL A 19 3.66 8.82 -2.94
CA VAL A 19 3.34 10.19 -3.34
C VAL A 19 2.87 11.01 -2.14
N ALA A 20 2.01 10.45 -1.29
CA ALA A 20 1.56 11.09 -0.05
C ALA A 20 2.77 11.44 0.85
N LEU A 21 3.71 10.50 1.00
CA LEU A 21 4.95 10.73 1.74
C LEU A 21 5.79 11.85 1.14
N MET A 22 5.93 11.89 -0.20
CA MET A 22 6.65 12.97 -0.90
C MET A 22 5.98 14.34 -0.73
N LEU A 23 4.66 14.36 -0.58
CA LEU A 23 3.87 15.57 -0.31
C LEU A 23 3.79 15.91 1.19
N GLY A 24 4.46 15.14 2.07
CA GLY A 24 4.57 15.40 3.50
C GLY A 24 3.58 14.64 4.38
N ASP A 25 2.68 13.83 3.81
CA ASP A 25 1.80 12.93 4.57
C ASP A 25 2.52 11.60 4.86
N ASN A 26 3.06 11.50 6.07
CA ASN A 26 3.78 10.33 6.55
C ASN A 26 2.88 9.28 7.22
N THR A 27 1.54 9.37 7.11
CA THR A 27 0.59 8.44 7.75
C THR A 27 0.84 7.00 7.32
N ALA A 28 0.93 6.72 6.02
CA ALA A 28 1.18 5.38 5.49
C ALA A 28 2.56 4.83 5.91
N GLN A 29 3.56 5.70 6.08
CA GLN A 29 4.89 5.32 6.55
C GLN A 29 4.86 4.96 8.04
N ARG A 30 4.22 5.80 8.86
CA ARG A 30 4.09 5.60 10.32
C ARG A 30 3.30 4.34 10.66
N LEU A 31 2.29 4.01 9.85
CA LEU A 31 1.50 2.78 10.01
C LEU A 31 2.22 1.53 9.46
N GLY A 32 3.42 1.68 8.87
CA GLY A 32 4.16 0.55 8.29
C GLY A 32 3.45 -0.08 7.07
N ARG A 33 2.56 0.68 6.43
CA ARG A 33 1.75 0.28 5.26
C ARG A 33 2.48 0.55 3.92
N LEU A 34 3.57 1.32 3.92
CA LEU A 34 4.46 1.51 2.77
C LEU A 34 5.32 0.25 2.49
N SER A 35 4.70 -0.82 1.98
CA SER A 35 5.36 -2.12 1.74
C SER A 35 4.95 -2.73 0.41
N PHE A 36 5.78 -3.60 -0.17
CA PHE A 36 5.37 -4.46 -1.30
C PHE A 36 4.74 -5.78 -0.85
N ASN A 37 4.47 -5.91 0.45
CA ASN A 37 3.76 -7.07 0.97
C ASN A 37 2.24 -6.84 0.89
N PRO A 38 1.50 -7.53 0.00
CA PRO A 38 0.05 -7.37 -0.12
C PRO A 38 -0.68 -7.72 1.18
N LEU A 39 -0.11 -8.60 2.00
CA LEU A 39 -0.71 -8.98 3.30
C LEU A 39 -0.69 -7.83 4.32
N ARG A 40 0.18 -6.82 4.15
CA ARG A 40 0.18 -5.63 5.02
C ARG A 40 -0.85 -4.57 4.63
N HIS A 41 -1.47 -4.75 3.46
CA HIS A 41 -2.55 -3.90 2.95
C HIS A 41 -3.91 -4.53 3.22
N LEU A 42 -3.95 -5.86 3.43
CA LEU A 42 -5.14 -6.61 3.81
C LEU A 42 -5.34 -6.52 5.32
N ASP A 43 -6.03 -5.47 5.76
CA ASP A 43 -6.60 -5.43 7.11
C ASP A 43 -7.84 -6.34 7.16
N ILE A 44 -7.85 -7.34 8.05
CA ILE A 44 -8.96 -8.30 8.17
C ILE A 44 -10.25 -7.61 8.63
N MET A 45 -10.15 -6.44 9.29
CA MET A 45 -11.29 -5.61 9.68
C MET A 45 -11.63 -4.53 8.65
N GLY A 46 -10.87 -4.40 7.56
CA GLY A 46 -11.13 -3.44 6.48
C GLY A 46 -10.80 -1.98 6.80
N VAL A 47 -9.92 -1.71 7.78
CA VAL A 47 -9.50 -0.35 8.18
C VAL A 47 -8.04 -0.06 7.81
#